data_AF-A0A849WEW5-F1
#
_entry.id   AF-A0A849WEW5-F1
#
_cell.length_a   1.000
_cell.length_b   1.000
_cell.length_c   1.000
_cell.angle_alpha   90.00
_cell.angle_beta   90.00
_cell.angle_gamma   90.00
#
_symmetry.space_group_name_H-M   'P 1'
#
loop_
_entity.id
_entity.type
_entity.pdbx_description
1 polymer ?
#
loop_
_entity_poly.entity_id
_entity_poly.type
_entity_poly.pdbx_seq_one_letter_code
_entity_poly.pdbx_strand_id
1 'polypeptide(L)'
;MQRILYIFVIILPLLLTCIFFYAYFDKTLLECQILENDEMLYWHEVLTFTKVGFSGGYYSFGDELAPFVWSNWDMHGPCYPVLYGILALVFGWHPYSPILFNLALLSLSLALFLYLIKPNIKQTIMVGLTLSTFWPLMLFLPWTNQESMNISISFFLTFIFYKIFKEKENITPRFQSLSLLFLCIASFIRITWVILIPPFCIMVLRKKSLKKISFAFLMSIFLSLFLVYLFSGFSAPHPDIIMNIIEKIPTWDGKLLFLAENAKINLNRLFSFIEDTPLETLLRYQVLLILAILAISLLLDLGKNSRLLLTWFKEEYFHLYQLFTILFLNLVFWNILVWRDYRIIAPHLLVSVLLIILLGNPKKTLLAIPFLVLLTHLFFFSDFSNIYKDLHGRRFDKSHIAAKEAFSEMLKDVVVYQKNAHSRWCNTIAYPGPIHPWLAGAPAGIGFSFIAIDKPMLKAKYIFTVSPVSSPHFKLLKSESLGYIYQNLLSECKE
;
A
#
# COMPACT_ATOMS: atom_id res chain seq x y z
N MET A 1 -13.98 8.95 -32.24
CA MET A 1 -13.33 7.68 -31.84
C MET A 1 -12.42 7.83 -30.62
N GLN A 2 -11.33 8.62 -30.66
CA GLN A 2 -10.38 8.74 -29.54
C GLN A 2 -11.01 9.12 -28.18
N ARG A 3 -11.90 10.11 -28.15
CA ARG A 3 -12.59 10.54 -26.91
C ARG A 3 -13.47 9.44 -26.31
N ILE A 4 -14.16 8.68 -27.16
CA ILE A 4 -14.99 7.54 -26.74
C ILE A 4 -14.10 6.47 -26.09
N LEU A 5 -12.94 6.19 -26.70
CA LEU A 5 -11.98 5.25 -26.14
C LEU A 5 -11.40 5.72 -24.79
N TYR A 6 -11.15 7.02 -24.61
CA TYR A 6 -10.77 7.56 -23.30
C TYR A 6 -11.84 7.34 -22.25
N ILE A 7 -13.11 7.66 -22.57
CA ILE A 7 -14.22 7.44 -21.64
C ILE A 7 -14.28 5.97 -21.25
N PHE A 8 -14.17 5.06 -22.22
CA PHE A 8 -14.17 3.62 -21.97
C PHE A 8 -13.04 3.20 -21.02
N VAL A 9 -11.79 3.63 -21.27
CA VAL A 9 -10.64 3.29 -20.40
C VAL A 9 -10.79 3.88 -18.99
N ILE A 10 -11.38 5.07 -18.85
CA ILE A 10 -11.60 5.72 -17.55
C ILE A 10 -12.60 4.92 -16.71
N ILE A 11 -13.71 4.47 -17.30
CA ILE A 11 -14.76 3.73 -16.58
C ILE A 11 -14.46 2.23 -16.47
N LEU A 12 -13.44 1.73 -17.17
CA LEU A 12 -13.10 0.31 -17.25
C LEU A 12 -12.92 -0.36 -15.87
N PRO A 13 -12.19 0.23 -14.90
CA PRO A 13 -12.05 -0.41 -13.59
C PRO A 13 -13.38 -0.57 -12.85
N LEU A 14 -14.28 0.41 -12.97
CA LEU A 14 -15.64 0.35 -12.40
C LEU A 14 -16.44 -0.76 -13.07
N LEU A 15 -16.46 -0.80 -14.41
CA LEU A 15 -17.17 -1.83 -15.16
C LEU A 15 -16.69 -3.23 -14.80
N LEU A 16 -15.37 -3.46 -14.77
CA LEU A 16 -14.81 -4.77 -14.45
C LEU A 16 -15.09 -5.19 -13.01
N THR A 17 -14.99 -4.26 -12.06
CA THR A 17 -15.32 -4.56 -10.66
C THR A 17 -16.79 -4.95 -10.50
N CYS A 18 -17.71 -4.19 -11.12
CA CYS A 18 -19.13 -4.52 -11.13
C CYS A 18 -19.40 -5.87 -11.80
N ILE A 19 -18.75 -6.16 -12.93
CA ILE A 19 -18.89 -7.43 -13.66
C ILE A 19 -18.43 -8.59 -12.80
N PHE A 20 -17.25 -8.50 -12.16
CA PHE A 20 -16.75 -9.60 -11.32
C PHE A 20 -17.64 -9.83 -10.10
N PHE A 21 -18.14 -8.77 -9.46
CA PHE A 21 -19.03 -8.92 -8.32
C PHE A 21 -20.36 -9.58 -8.70
N TYR A 22 -20.96 -9.13 -9.79
CA TYR A 22 -22.20 -9.73 -10.28
C TYR A 22 -21.97 -11.18 -10.74
N ALA A 23 -20.95 -11.42 -11.56
CA ALA A 23 -20.69 -12.72 -12.15
C ALA A 23 -20.25 -13.79 -11.13
N TYR A 24 -19.54 -13.41 -10.07
CA TYR A 24 -19.02 -14.38 -9.09
C TYR A 24 -19.87 -14.50 -7.83
N PHE A 25 -20.62 -13.47 -7.45
CA PHE A 25 -21.34 -13.46 -6.18
C PHE A 25 -22.84 -13.16 -6.30
N ASP A 26 -23.32 -12.74 -7.49
CA ASP A 26 -24.67 -12.20 -7.67
C ASP A 26 -24.94 -11.02 -6.71
N LYS A 27 -23.95 -10.12 -6.62
CA LYS A 27 -23.93 -8.99 -5.69
C LYS A 27 -23.53 -7.69 -6.36
N THR A 28 -23.99 -6.59 -5.77
CA THR A 28 -23.58 -5.24 -6.12
C THR A 28 -22.47 -4.72 -5.20
N LEU A 29 -21.78 -3.65 -5.61
CA LEU A 29 -20.77 -2.97 -4.79
C LEU A 29 -21.34 -2.45 -3.45
N LEU A 30 -22.63 -2.14 -3.40
CA LEU A 30 -23.28 -1.56 -2.23
C LEU A 30 -23.53 -2.58 -1.11
N GLU A 31 -23.48 -3.87 -1.42
CA GLU A 31 -23.70 -4.95 -0.46
C GLU A 31 -22.42 -5.39 0.27
N CYS A 32 -21.27 -4.82 -0.10
CA CYS A 32 -19.98 -5.22 0.46
C CYS A 32 -19.82 -4.89 1.95
N GLN A 33 -19.26 -5.85 2.67
CA GLN A 33 -18.77 -5.67 4.03
C GLN A 33 -17.24 -5.56 4.08
N ILE A 34 -16.76 -5.14 5.25
CA ILE A 34 -15.35 -5.02 5.61
C ILE A 34 -14.81 -6.43 5.88
N LEU A 35 -13.64 -6.77 5.37
CA LEU A 35 -12.99 -8.07 5.63
C LEU A 35 -12.07 -8.06 6.86
N GLU A 36 -11.56 -9.25 7.17
CA GLU A 36 -10.47 -9.52 8.10
C GLU A 36 -9.15 -8.85 7.68
N ASN A 37 -8.22 -8.72 8.64
CA ASN A 37 -6.86 -8.16 8.51
C ASN A 37 -6.79 -6.62 8.47
N ASP A 38 -5.74 -6.07 7.85
CA ASP A 38 -5.42 -4.64 7.71
C ASP A 38 -6.62 -3.78 7.29
N GLU A 39 -7.58 -4.37 6.58
CA GLU A 39 -8.79 -3.68 6.14
C GLU A 39 -9.61 -3.09 7.29
N MET A 40 -9.76 -3.86 8.36
CA MET A 40 -10.52 -3.44 9.53
C MET A 40 -9.84 -2.23 10.19
N LEU A 41 -8.51 -2.26 10.33
CA LEU A 41 -7.74 -1.18 10.92
C LEU A 41 -7.89 0.10 10.12
N TYR A 42 -7.62 0.05 8.82
CA TYR A 42 -7.83 1.20 7.95
C TYR A 42 -9.26 1.72 8.02
N TRP A 43 -10.26 0.82 8.05
CA TRP A 43 -11.65 1.23 8.14
C TRP A 43 -11.95 1.98 9.45
N HIS A 44 -11.45 1.48 10.57
CA HIS A 44 -11.71 2.05 11.89
C HIS A 44 -10.91 3.31 12.17
N GLU A 45 -9.68 3.40 11.65
CA GLU A 45 -8.87 4.61 11.68
C GLU A 45 -9.53 5.76 10.90
N VAL A 46 -10.07 5.48 9.70
CA VAL A 46 -10.89 6.46 8.95
C VAL A 46 -12.11 6.87 9.78
N LEU A 47 -12.86 5.92 10.34
CA LEU A 47 -14.02 6.21 11.18
C LEU A 47 -13.62 7.13 12.36
N THR A 48 -12.51 6.82 13.02
CA THR A 48 -11.96 7.62 14.12
C THR A 48 -11.62 9.03 13.68
N PHE A 49 -10.90 9.19 12.56
CA PHE A 49 -10.60 10.51 12.01
C PHE A 49 -11.87 11.31 11.73
N THR A 50 -12.89 10.69 11.12
CA THR A 50 -14.13 11.39 10.75
C THR A 50 -14.92 11.91 11.95
N LYS A 51 -14.82 11.27 13.12
CA LYS A 51 -15.61 11.63 14.31
C LYS A 51 -14.84 12.47 15.32
N VAL A 52 -13.56 12.19 15.51
CA VAL A 52 -12.75 12.81 16.56
C VAL A 52 -11.42 13.37 16.04
N GLY A 53 -11.20 13.39 14.72
CA GLY A 53 -9.98 13.90 14.11
C GLY A 53 -8.74 13.15 14.59
N PHE A 54 -7.73 13.89 15.01
CA PHE A 54 -6.48 13.34 15.52
C PHE A 54 -6.56 12.90 16.99
N SER A 55 -7.71 13.00 17.67
CA SER A 55 -7.85 12.76 19.12
C SER A 55 -8.32 11.34 19.48
N GLY A 56 -8.16 10.37 18.58
CA GLY A 56 -8.50 8.97 18.83
C GLY A 56 -7.54 8.24 19.77
N GLY A 57 -7.92 7.03 20.15
CA GLY A 57 -7.04 6.06 20.82
C GLY A 57 -5.88 5.59 19.95
N TYR A 58 -5.01 4.78 20.53
CA TYR A 58 -3.85 4.19 19.85
C TYR A 58 -4.23 2.97 19.01
N TYR A 59 -3.71 2.91 17.79
CA TYR A 59 -3.64 1.70 16.96
C TYR A 59 -2.21 1.17 17.00
N SER A 60 -1.97 0.09 17.75
CA SER A 60 -0.61 -0.39 18.00
C SER A 60 -0.51 -1.91 18.17
N PHE A 61 0.71 -2.42 18.10
CA PHE A 61 1.03 -3.82 18.36
C PHE A 61 1.95 -3.89 19.56
N GLY A 62 1.61 -4.72 20.54
CA GLY A 62 2.45 -4.93 21.72
C GLY A 62 2.63 -3.72 22.64
N ASP A 63 1.73 -2.73 22.59
CA ASP A 63 1.83 -1.41 23.24
C ASP A 63 3.04 -0.57 22.77
N GLU A 64 3.63 -0.90 21.62
CA GLU A 64 4.69 -0.11 20.97
C GLU A 64 4.06 1.07 20.22
N LEU A 65 4.51 2.29 20.54
CA LEU A 65 3.97 3.53 19.98
C LEU A 65 4.89 4.10 18.91
N ALA A 66 4.31 4.86 17.99
CA ALA A 66 5.07 5.70 17.08
C ALA A 66 5.97 6.67 17.87
N PRO A 67 7.20 6.97 17.39
CA PRO A 67 8.13 7.87 18.08
C PRO A 67 7.59 9.28 18.31
N PHE A 68 6.75 9.79 17.40
CA PHE A 68 6.08 11.06 17.61
C PHE A 68 4.88 10.87 18.55
N VAL A 69 4.97 11.47 19.74
CA VAL A 69 4.00 11.37 20.85
C VAL A 69 2.55 11.65 20.45
N TRP A 70 2.36 12.51 19.44
CA TRP A 70 1.05 12.91 18.94
C TRP A 70 0.47 11.97 17.88
N SER A 71 1.26 11.03 17.36
CA SER A 71 0.79 10.00 16.43
C SER A 71 0.13 8.85 17.19
N ASN A 72 -1.03 8.45 16.71
CA ASN A 72 -1.81 7.36 17.27
C ASN A 72 -2.21 6.32 16.23
N TRP A 73 -1.65 6.43 15.03
CA TRP A 73 -1.94 5.60 13.86
C TRP A 73 -1.13 4.32 13.91
N ASP A 74 -1.59 3.33 13.16
CA ASP A 74 -0.94 2.05 13.00
C ASP A 74 0.40 2.14 12.25
N MET A 75 0.95 0.99 11.87
CA MET A 75 2.21 0.88 11.15
C MET A 75 2.23 1.51 9.74
N HIS A 76 1.08 1.91 9.21
CA HIS A 76 0.92 2.51 7.90
C HIS A 76 0.75 4.04 7.94
N GLY A 77 0.63 4.61 9.13
CA GLY A 77 0.61 6.04 9.38
C GLY A 77 -0.69 6.75 8.94
N PRO A 78 -0.76 8.08 9.12
CA PRO A 78 -2.00 8.84 9.02
C PRO A 78 -2.53 9.04 7.60
N CYS A 79 -1.70 8.90 6.57
CA CYS A 79 -1.99 9.44 5.25
C CYS A 79 -3.30 8.90 4.66
N TYR A 80 -3.46 7.58 4.67
CA TYR A 80 -4.65 6.95 4.14
C TYR A 80 -5.89 7.25 5.00
N PRO A 81 -5.86 7.03 6.33
CA PRO A 81 -6.99 7.36 7.20
C PRO A 81 -7.46 8.80 7.08
N VAL A 82 -6.54 9.75 7.03
CA VAL A 82 -6.84 11.19 6.92
C VAL A 82 -7.45 11.51 5.56
N LEU A 83 -6.85 11.03 4.45
CA LEU A 83 -7.36 11.32 3.10
C LEU A 83 -8.76 10.72 2.89
N TYR A 84 -8.96 9.46 3.27
CA TYR A 84 -10.25 8.80 3.13
C TYR A 84 -11.26 9.35 4.14
N GLY A 85 -10.80 9.78 5.30
CA GLY A 85 -11.60 10.46 6.31
C GLY A 85 -12.12 11.82 5.84
N ILE A 86 -11.31 12.60 5.11
CA ILE A 86 -11.77 13.86 4.49
C ILE A 86 -12.88 13.57 3.47
N LEU A 87 -12.73 12.53 2.64
CA LEU A 87 -13.79 12.12 1.70
C LEU A 87 -15.05 11.66 2.45
N ALA A 88 -14.86 10.89 3.52
CA ALA A 88 -15.95 10.38 4.35
C ALA A 88 -16.72 11.47 5.11
N LEU A 89 -16.07 12.59 5.46
CA LEU A 89 -16.75 13.77 6.02
C LEU A 89 -17.76 14.39 5.03
N VAL A 90 -17.51 14.26 3.72
CA VAL A 90 -18.37 14.82 2.67
C VAL A 90 -19.42 13.81 2.20
N PHE A 91 -19.03 12.56 1.99
CA PHE A 91 -19.88 11.54 1.34
C PHE A 91 -20.44 10.48 2.29
N GLY A 92 -20.01 10.48 3.56
CA GLY A 92 -20.37 9.45 4.54
C GLY A 92 -19.40 8.25 4.55
N TRP A 93 -19.41 7.53 5.67
CA TRP A 93 -18.58 6.33 5.89
C TRP A 93 -19.45 5.10 6.09
N HIS A 94 -19.71 4.39 5.00
CA HIS A 94 -20.45 3.14 4.96
C HIS A 94 -19.50 1.98 4.61
N PRO A 95 -19.89 0.71 4.82
CA PRO A 95 -19.05 -0.44 4.47
C PRO A 95 -18.56 -0.45 3.01
N TYR A 96 -19.36 0.08 2.07
CA TYR A 96 -19.00 0.19 0.66
C TYR A 96 -18.23 1.48 0.28
N SER A 97 -18.15 2.48 1.18
CA SER A 97 -17.52 3.78 0.89
C SER A 97 -16.06 3.65 0.41
N PRO A 98 -15.19 2.81 1.03
CA PRO A 98 -13.82 2.62 0.57
C PRO A 98 -13.71 2.25 -0.91
N ILE A 99 -14.55 1.32 -1.37
CA ILE A 99 -14.53 0.80 -2.74
C ILE A 99 -14.94 1.91 -3.72
N LEU A 100 -15.97 2.68 -3.38
CA LEU A 100 -16.40 3.81 -4.20
C LEU A 100 -15.33 4.90 -4.27
N PHE A 101 -14.65 5.18 -3.15
CA PHE A 101 -13.55 6.16 -3.11
C PHE A 101 -12.36 5.67 -3.94
N ASN A 102 -11.98 4.38 -3.84
CA ASN A 102 -10.95 3.77 -4.67
C ASN A 102 -11.27 3.94 -6.16
N LEU A 103 -12.49 3.58 -6.57
CA LEU A 103 -12.93 3.67 -7.96
C LEU A 103 -12.97 5.12 -8.47
N ALA A 104 -13.43 6.06 -7.65
CA ALA A 104 -13.46 7.48 -8.00
C ALA A 104 -12.04 8.06 -8.15
N LEU A 105 -11.14 7.79 -7.19
CA LEU A 105 -9.75 8.24 -7.23
C LEU A 105 -9.00 7.65 -8.41
N LEU A 106 -9.19 6.36 -8.69
CA LEU A 106 -8.58 5.69 -9.84
C LEU A 106 -9.10 6.27 -11.17
N SER A 107 -10.43 6.44 -11.29
CA SER A 107 -11.05 7.00 -12.50
C SER A 107 -10.60 8.43 -12.76
N LEU A 108 -10.51 9.26 -11.70
CA LEU A 108 -9.98 10.62 -11.80
C LEU A 108 -8.51 10.62 -12.20
N SER A 109 -7.71 9.72 -11.62
CA SER A 109 -6.28 9.58 -11.96
C SER A 109 -6.09 9.17 -13.41
N LEU A 110 -6.90 8.22 -13.91
CA LEU A 110 -6.91 7.81 -15.32
C LEU A 110 -7.36 8.93 -16.26
N ALA A 111 -8.40 9.69 -15.89
CA ALA A 111 -8.88 10.82 -16.67
C ALA A 111 -7.80 11.90 -16.81
N LEU A 112 -7.15 12.26 -15.70
CA LEU A 112 -6.03 13.21 -15.69
C LEU A 112 -4.83 12.66 -16.47
N PHE A 113 -4.47 11.40 -16.29
CA PHE A 113 -3.41 10.73 -17.02
C PHE A 113 -3.61 10.79 -18.54
N LEU A 114 -4.79 10.38 -19.03
CA LEU A 114 -5.12 10.41 -20.46
C LEU A 114 -5.17 11.85 -21.00
N TYR A 115 -5.74 12.78 -20.23
CA TYR A 115 -5.81 14.20 -20.60
C TYR A 115 -4.43 14.84 -20.74
N LEU A 116 -3.51 14.54 -19.82
CA LEU A 116 -2.18 15.12 -19.76
C LEU A 116 -1.22 14.52 -20.79
N ILE A 117 -1.29 13.20 -21.01
CA ILE A 117 -0.36 12.48 -21.91
C ILE A 117 -0.84 12.53 -23.36
N LYS A 118 -2.16 12.49 -23.57
CA LYS A 118 -2.81 12.41 -24.89
C LYS A 118 -2.27 11.25 -25.75
N PRO A 119 -2.32 10.00 -25.25
CA PRO A 119 -1.85 8.84 -26.01
C PRO A 119 -2.64 8.69 -27.32
N ASN A 120 -2.00 8.17 -28.36
CA ASN A 120 -2.69 7.84 -29.62
C ASN A 120 -3.64 6.63 -29.45
N ILE A 121 -4.44 6.32 -30.48
CA ILE A 121 -5.41 5.21 -30.44
C ILE A 121 -4.76 3.89 -30.00
N LYS A 122 -3.63 3.51 -30.62
CA LYS A 122 -2.95 2.25 -30.33
C LYS A 122 -2.46 2.19 -28.89
N GLN A 123 -1.84 3.26 -28.41
CA GLN A 123 -1.38 3.38 -27.02
C GLN A 123 -2.54 3.31 -26.04
N THR A 124 -3.67 3.96 -26.37
CA THR A 124 -4.86 3.97 -25.53
C THR A 124 -5.49 2.58 -25.43
N ILE A 125 -5.57 1.85 -26.54
CA ILE A 125 -6.01 0.44 -26.56
C ILE A 125 -5.09 -0.41 -25.68
N MET A 126 -3.77 -0.28 -25.85
CA MET A 126 -2.80 -1.05 -25.05
C MET A 126 -2.90 -0.73 -23.56
N VAL A 127 -3.06 0.55 -23.18
CA VAL A 127 -3.31 0.93 -21.79
C VAL A 127 -4.60 0.28 -21.29
N GLY A 128 -5.70 0.37 -22.03
CA GLY A 128 -6.96 -0.28 -21.67
C GLY A 128 -6.83 -1.79 -21.47
N LEU A 129 -6.15 -2.48 -22.39
CA LEU A 129 -5.89 -3.91 -22.31
C LEU A 129 -5.04 -4.26 -21.09
N THR A 130 -3.91 -3.56 -20.90
CA THR A 130 -3.05 -3.75 -19.71
C THR A 130 -3.86 -3.58 -18.44
N LEU A 131 -4.67 -2.53 -18.30
CA LEU A 131 -5.49 -2.32 -17.10
C LEU A 131 -6.57 -3.39 -16.92
N SER A 132 -7.19 -3.85 -18.02
CA SER A 132 -8.20 -4.91 -17.95
C SER A 132 -7.66 -6.24 -17.46
N THR A 133 -6.37 -6.49 -17.68
CA THR A 133 -5.72 -7.74 -17.30
C THR A 133 -4.77 -7.59 -16.13
N PHE A 134 -4.59 -6.39 -15.57
CA PHE A 134 -3.66 -6.19 -14.46
C PHE A 134 -4.32 -6.66 -13.16
N TRP A 135 -4.22 -7.95 -12.86
CA TRP A 135 -4.84 -8.58 -11.69
C TRP A 135 -4.53 -7.93 -10.35
N PRO A 136 -3.33 -7.36 -10.08
CA PRO A 136 -3.14 -6.60 -8.85
C PRO A 136 -4.15 -5.45 -8.70
N LEU A 137 -4.46 -4.75 -9.80
CA LEU A 137 -5.47 -3.68 -9.77
C LEU A 137 -6.85 -4.23 -9.44
N MET A 138 -7.27 -5.32 -10.10
CA MET A 138 -8.60 -5.88 -9.91
C MET A 138 -8.78 -6.47 -8.50
N LEU A 139 -7.75 -7.12 -7.93
CA LEU A 139 -7.80 -7.69 -6.58
C LEU A 139 -7.87 -6.64 -5.47
N PHE A 140 -7.15 -5.52 -5.61
CA PHE A 140 -7.07 -4.52 -4.54
C PHE A 140 -8.10 -3.40 -4.65
N LEU A 141 -8.77 -3.26 -5.79
CA LEU A 141 -9.86 -2.29 -5.98
C LEU A 141 -10.96 -2.39 -4.92
N PRO A 142 -11.47 -3.60 -4.60
CA PRO A 142 -12.52 -3.76 -3.60
C PRO A 142 -12.01 -3.78 -2.16
N TRP A 143 -10.72 -3.52 -1.92
CA TRP A 143 -10.10 -3.60 -0.59
C TRP A 143 -9.99 -2.21 0.06
N THR A 144 -10.38 -2.09 1.35
CA THR A 144 -10.13 -0.88 2.16
C THR A 144 -8.67 -0.81 2.61
N ASN A 145 -7.77 -0.50 1.70
CA ASN A 145 -6.33 -0.37 1.97
C ASN A 145 -5.64 0.62 1.01
N GLN A 146 -4.35 0.86 1.21
CA GLN A 146 -3.57 1.84 0.45
C GLN A 146 -3.29 1.43 -0.99
N GLU A 147 -3.48 0.18 -1.36
CA GLU A 147 -3.05 -0.43 -2.62
C GLU A 147 -3.71 0.24 -3.83
N SER A 148 -5.01 0.50 -3.77
CA SER A 148 -5.73 1.23 -4.83
C SER A 148 -5.23 2.67 -5.00
N MET A 149 -4.89 3.34 -3.89
CA MET A 149 -4.28 4.66 -3.90
C MET A 149 -2.86 4.61 -4.48
N ASN A 150 -2.08 3.56 -4.17
CA ASN A 150 -0.75 3.35 -4.74
C ASN A 150 -0.79 3.15 -6.26
N ILE A 151 -1.79 2.42 -6.76
CA ILE A 151 -2.01 2.28 -8.20
C ILE A 151 -2.43 3.62 -8.82
N SER A 152 -3.27 4.41 -8.15
CA SER A 152 -3.62 5.77 -8.59
C SER A 152 -2.39 6.68 -8.71
N ILE A 153 -1.49 6.63 -7.72
CA ILE A 153 -0.20 7.35 -7.72
C ILE A 153 0.66 6.93 -8.93
N SER A 154 0.67 5.64 -9.29
CA SER A 154 1.46 5.12 -10.40
C SER A 154 1.15 5.80 -11.74
N PHE A 155 -0.11 6.22 -11.99
CA PHE A 155 -0.47 6.96 -13.21
C PHE A 155 0.17 8.33 -13.25
N PHE A 156 0.15 9.07 -12.13
CA PHE A 156 0.80 10.37 -12.05
C PHE A 156 2.32 10.26 -12.17
N LEU A 157 2.93 9.26 -11.53
CA LEU A 157 4.36 8.98 -11.69
C LEU A 157 4.72 8.65 -13.13
N THR A 158 3.89 7.84 -13.80
CA THR A 158 4.04 7.56 -15.23
C THR A 158 3.99 8.84 -16.06
N PHE A 159 3.04 9.75 -15.79
CA PHE A 159 2.98 11.05 -16.46
C PHE A 159 4.24 11.89 -16.20
N ILE A 160 4.72 11.94 -14.96
CA ILE A 160 5.91 12.71 -14.59
C ILE A 160 7.11 12.24 -15.41
N PHE A 161 7.40 10.93 -15.39
CA PHE A 161 8.54 10.37 -16.10
C PHE A 161 8.34 10.40 -17.62
N TYR A 162 7.12 10.20 -18.13
CA TYR A 162 6.80 10.38 -19.55
C TYR A 162 7.20 11.77 -20.04
N LYS A 163 6.81 12.81 -19.30
CA LYS A 163 7.13 14.19 -19.67
C LYS A 163 8.64 14.44 -19.64
N ILE A 164 9.33 13.96 -18.60
CA ILE A 164 10.80 14.09 -18.48
C ILE A 164 11.51 13.42 -19.67
N PHE A 165 11.10 12.22 -20.06
CA PHE A 165 11.69 11.51 -21.21
C PHE A 165 11.42 12.21 -22.54
N LYS A 166 10.22 12.76 -22.73
CA LYS A 166 9.80 13.42 -23.97
C LYS A 166 10.41 14.82 -24.14
N GLU A 167 10.40 15.64 -23.09
CA GLU A 167 10.82 17.04 -23.15
C GLU A 167 12.29 17.26 -22.74
N LYS A 168 12.91 16.29 -22.04
CA LYS A 168 14.33 16.30 -21.64
C LYS A 168 14.74 17.60 -20.95
N GLU A 169 15.57 18.42 -21.58
CA GLU A 169 16.11 19.67 -21.02
C GLU A 169 15.09 20.83 -20.98
N ASN A 170 13.95 20.68 -21.67
CA ASN A 170 12.91 21.72 -21.77
C ASN A 170 11.92 21.72 -20.61
N ILE A 171 12.15 20.89 -19.58
CA ILE A 171 11.27 20.82 -18.41
C ILE A 171 11.34 22.14 -17.61
N THR A 172 10.18 22.70 -17.30
CA THR A 172 10.08 23.97 -16.55
C THR A 172 10.38 23.77 -15.06
N PRO A 173 11.00 24.74 -14.36
CA PRO A 173 11.26 24.64 -12.93
C PRO A 173 9.99 24.40 -12.10
N ARG A 174 8.87 25.04 -12.48
CA ARG A 174 7.57 24.82 -11.84
C ARG A 174 7.14 23.35 -11.90
N PHE A 175 7.30 22.69 -13.04
CA PHE A 175 6.99 21.27 -13.16
C PHE A 175 7.93 20.42 -12.29
N GLN A 176 9.22 20.76 -12.21
CA GLN A 176 10.18 20.04 -11.37
C GLN A 176 9.78 20.13 -9.89
N SER A 177 9.51 21.33 -9.38
CA SER A 177 9.12 21.53 -7.98
C SER A 177 7.81 20.83 -7.63
N LEU A 178 6.79 20.91 -8.50
CA LEU A 178 5.53 20.21 -8.29
C LEU A 178 5.68 18.69 -8.36
N SER A 179 6.51 18.17 -9.26
CA SER A 179 6.77 16.73 -9.38
C SER A 179 7.55 16.20 -8.17
N LEU A 180 8.52 16.96 -7.66
CA LEU A 180 9.25 16.60 -6.44
C LEU A 180 8.33 16.62 -5.22
N LEU A 181 7.49 17.66 -5.08
CA LEU A 181 6.49 17.72 -4.02
C LEU A 181 5.54 16.52 -4.08
N PHE A 182 5.05 16.18 -5.28
CA PHE A 182 4.21 14.99 -5.47
C PHE A 182 4.94 13.71 -5.09
N LEU A 183 6.21 13.53 -5.49
CA LEU A 183 7.03 12.38 -5.09
C LEU A 183 7.21 12.29 -3.57
N CYS A 184 7.42 13.42 -2.89
CA CYS A 184 7.50 13.45 -1.43
C CYS A 184 6.17 13.02 -0.78
N ILE A 185 5.03 13.54 -1.26
CA ILE A 185 3.70 13.16 -0.77
C ILE A 185 3.43 11.68 -1.06
N ALA A 186 3.71 11.21 -2.27
CA ALA A 186 3.58 9.81 -2.65
C ALA A 186 4.43 8.89 -1.77
N SER A 187 5.67 9.30 -1.46
CA SER A 187 6.56 8.56 -0.55
C SER A 187 6.04 8.55 0.88
N PHE A 188 5.37 9.61 1.32
CA PHE A 188 4.77 9.67 2.64
C PHE A 188 3.48 8.83 2.74
N ILE A 189 2.74 8.69 1.64
CA ILE A 189 1.62 7.73 1.52
C ILE A 189 2.15 6.29 1.52
N ARG A 190 3.19 6.04 0.73
CA ARG A 190 3.80 4.72 0.59
C ARG A 190 5.30 4.87 0.39
N ILE A 191 6.05 4.45 1.40
CA ILE A 191 7.48 4.73 1.49
C ILE A 191 8.32 4.18 0.34
N THR A 192 7.81 3.17 -0.38
CA THR A 192 8.51 2.57 -1.51
C THR A 192 8.67 3.50 -2.70
N TRP A 193 7.86 4.57 -2.82
CA TRP A 193 8.04 5.57 -3.88
C TRP A 193 9.28 6.44 -3.71
N VAL A 194 9.90 6.43 -2.53
CA VAL A 194 11.12 7.19 -2.23
C VAL A 194 12.26 6.82 -3.18
N ILE A 195 12.27 5.59 -3.69
CA ILE A 195 13.28 5.11 -4.64
C ILE A 195 13.28 5.90 -5.94
N LEU A 196 12.18 6.57 -6.30
CA LEU A 196 12.10 7.35 -7.54
C LEU A 196 12.67 8.77 -7.40
N ILE A 197 12.97 9.23 -6.18
CA ILE A 197 13.53 10.57 -5.95
C ILE A 197 14.95 10.70 -6.55
N PRO A 198 15.89 9.75 -6.35
CA PRO A 198 17.19 9.80 -7.00
C PRO A 198 17.16 9.89 -8.53
N PRO A 199 16.51 8.97 -9.28
CA PRO A 199 16.48 9.08 -10.74
C PRO A 199 15.77 10.36 -11.19
N PHE A 200 14.70 10.78 -10.51
CA PHE A 200 14.03 12.06 -10.79
C PHE A 200 14.99 13.25 -10.73
N CYS A 201 15.68 13.43 -9.59
CA CYS A 201 16.58 14.57 -9.35
C CYS A 201 17.73 14.64 -10.37
N ILE A 202 18.26 13.49 -10.77
CA ILE A 202 19.34 13.44 -11.77
C ILE A 202 18.80 13.71 -13.18
N MET A 203 17.63 13.17 -13.53
CA MET A 203 17.07 13.29 -14.88
C MET A 203 16.65 14.72 -15.23
N VAL A 204 16.20 15.52 -14.24
CA VAL A 204 15.77 16.91 -14.45
C VAL A 204 16.93 17.93 -14.53
N LEU A 205 18.17 17.49 -14.35
CA LEU A 205 19.35 18.35 -14.49
C LEU A 205 19.51 18.83 -15.95
N ARG A 206 19.47 20.16 -16.15
CA ARG A 206 19.69 20.79 -17.47
C ARG A 206 21.09 20.53 -18.05
N LYS A 207 22.11 20.59 -17.21
CA LYS A 207 23.51 20.33 -17.61
C LYS A 207 24.10 19.26 -16.71
N LYS A 208 24.43 18.13 -17.30
CA LYS A 208 24.92 16.94 -16.63
C LYS A 208 26.45 16.96 -16.59
N SER A 209 27.01 17.38 -15.47
CA SER A 209 28.42 17.16 -15.14
C SER A 209 28.50 16.18 -13.98
N LEU A 210 29.61 15.45 -13.85
CA LEU A 210 29.78 14.48 -12.76
C LEU A 210 29.54 15.12 -11.39
N LYS A 211 30.09 16.32 -11.16
CA LYS A 211 29.87 17.09 -9.91
C LYS A 211 28.39 17.36 -9.63
N LYS A 212 27.61 17.76 -10.65
CA LYS A 212 26.18 18.04 -10.51
C LYS A 212 25.35 16.78 -10.30
N ILE A 213 25.69 15.70 -11.01
CA ILE A 213 25.06 14.39 -10.84
C ILE A 213 25.31 13.87 -9.41
N SER A 214 26.56 13.87 -8.94
CA SER A 214 26.92 13.44 -7.59
C SER A 214 26.22 14.29 -6.53
N PHE A 215 26.18 15.62 -6.68
CA PHE A 215 25.46 16.50 -5.77
C PHE A 215 23.96 16.20 -5.75
N ALA A 216 23.32 16.09 -6.92
CA ALA A 216 21.90 15.78 -7.02
C ALA A 216 21.57 14.41 -6.41
N PHE A 217 22.43 13.41 -6.64
CA PHE A 217 22.30 12.09 -6.04
C PHE A 217 22.39 12.17 -4.50
N LEU A 218 23.43 12.80 -3.94
CA LEU A 218 23.58 12.92 -2.49
C LEU A 218 22.40 13.65 -1.84
N MET A 219 21.94 14.75 -2.44
CA MET A 219 20.77 15.48 -1.93
C MET A 219 19.48 14.66 -2.05
N SER A 220 19.32 13.88 -3.11
CA SER A 220 18.16 12.99 -3.27
C SER A 220 18.16 11.85 -2.24
N ILE A 221 19.33 11.30 -1.90
CA ILE A 221 19.48 10.29 -0.86
C ILE A 221 19.18 10.89 0.52
N PHE A 222 19.72 12.08 0.82
CA PHE A 222 19.41 12.79 2.06
C PHE A 222 17.91 13.04 2.21
N LEU A 223 17.25 13.56 1.17
CA LEU A 223 15.79 13.77 1.16
C LEU A 223 15.04 12.44 1.34
N SER A 224 15.49 11.38 0.68
CA SER A 224 14.88 10.04 0.79
C SER A 224 14.93 9.53 2.23
N LEU A 225 16.11 9.60 2.87
CA LEU A 225 16.29 9.19 4.27
C LEU A 225 15.49 10.06 5.22
N PHE A 226 15.41 11.37 4.96
CA PHE A 226 14.57 12.28 5.75
C PHE A 226 13.09 11.92 5.66
N LEU A 227 12.57 11.55 4.48
CA LEU A 227 11.19 11.10 4.33
C LEU A 227 10.93 9.77 5.03
N VAL A 228 11.89 8.83 5.00
CA VAL A 228 11.82 7.57 5.77
C VAL A 228 11.75 7.86 7.25
N TYR A 229 12.61 8.75 7.76
CA TYR A 229 12.61 9.18 9.16
C TYR A 229 11.29 9.84 9.57
N LEU A 230 10.74 10.72 8.72
CA LEU A 230 9.44 11.32 8.97
C LEU A 230 8.36 10.24 9.03
N PHE A 231 8.29 9.34 8.03
CA PHE A 231 7.31 8.25 7.99
C PHE A 231 7.40 7.35 9.23
N SER A 232 8.61 6.96 9.64
CA SER A 232 8.82 6.13 10.83
C SER A 232 8.40 6.86 12.12
N GLY A 233 8.53 8.19 12.17
CA GLY A 233 8.05 8.98 13.30
C GLY A 233 6.54 8.90 13.52
N PHE A 234 5.77 8.69 12.45
CA PHE A 234 4.31 8.57 12.50
C PHE A 234 3.78 7.14 12.65
N SER A 235 4.56 6.15 12.26
CA SER A 235 4.09 4.78 12.14
C SER A 235 4.39 4.01 13.42
N ALA A 236 3.39 3.33 13.98
CA ALA A 236 3.62 2.47 15.13
C ALA A 236 4.52 1.26 14.74
N PRO A 237 5.47 0.84 15.59
CA PRO A 237 6.23 -0.36 15.34
C PRO A 237 5.33 -1.60 15.23
N HIS A 238 5.64 -2.44 14.25
CA HIS A 238 5.00 -3.73 14.01
C HIS A 238 6.03 -4.86 14.11
N PRO A 239 5.70 -5.99 14.76
CA PRO A 239 6.63 -7.10 14.97
C PRO A 239 7.14 -7.73 13.67
N ASP A 240 6.31 -7.78 12.63
CA ASP A 240 6.71 -8.39 11.35
C ASP A 240 7.51 -7.48 10.41
N ILE A 241 7.74 -6.22 10.78
CA ILE A 241 8.56 -5.30 9.98
C ILE A 241 10.02 -5.53 10.34
N ILE A 242 10.79 -6.00 9.36
CA ILE A 242 12.23 -6.33 9.45
C ILE A 242 13.04 -5.20 10.10
N MET A 243 12.75 -3.93 9.77
CA MET A 243 13.45 -2.78 10.34
C MET A 243 13.25 -2.65 11.86
N ASN A 244 12.07 -2.98 12.39
CA ASN A 244 11.79 -2.91 13.83
C ASN A 244 12.49 -4.05 14.58
N ILE A 245 12.69 -5.20 13.92
CA ILE A 245 13.48 -6.31 14.46
C ILE A 245 14.96 -5.90 14.51
N ILE A 246 15.48 -5.35 13.41
CA ILE A 246 16.88 -4.90 13.30
C ILE A 246 17.23 -3.84 14.35
N GLU A 247 16.30 -2.93 14.66
CA GLU A 247 16.50 -1.91 15.69
C GLU A 247 16.78 -2.53 17.07
N LYS A 248 16.15 -3.67 17.37
CA LYS A 248 16.30 -4.41 18.64
C LYS A 248 17.60 -5.21 18.72
N ILE A 249 18.35 -5.37 17.63
CA ILE A 249 19.64 -6.08 17.61
C ILE A 249 20.76 -5.11 18.02
N PRO A 250 21.56 -5.41 19.06
CA PRO A 250 22.51 -4.44 19.62
C PRO A 250 23.80 -4.25 18.79
N THR A 251 24.25 -5.26 18.05
CA THR A 251 25.54 -5.24 17.34
C THR A 251 25.36 -5.08 15.83
N TRP A 252 26.32 -4.39 15.18
CA TRP A 252 26.33 -4.25 13.72
C TRP A 252 26.46 -5.60 13.00
N ASP A 253 27.32 -6.49 13.51
CA ASP A 253 27.48 -7.83 12.95
C ASP A 253 26.17 -8.63 13.03
N GLY A 254 25.44 -8.52 14.14
CA GLY A 254 24.13 -9.16 14.29
C GLY A 254 23.10 -8.61 13.29
N LYS A 255 23.08 -7.29 13.06
CA LYS A 255 22.18 -6.66 12.08
C LYS A 255 22.49 -7.12 10.65
N LEU A 256 23.77 -7.17 10.29
CA LEU A 256 24.21 -7.63 8.97
C LEU A 256 23.92 -9.11 8.76
N LEU A 257 24.17 -9.94 9.77
CA LEU A 257 23.85 -11.37 9.73
C LEU A 257 22.35 -11.60 9.56
N PHE A 258 21.51 -10.91 10.35
CA PHE A 258 20.06 -11.00 10.23
C PHE A 258 19.56 -10.57 8.85
N LEU A 259 20.08 -9.47 8.30
CA LEU A 259 19.75 -9.03 6.94
C LEU A 259 20.17 -10.04 5.88
N ALA A 260 21.35 -10.66 6.02
CA ALA A 260 21.84 -11.69 5.10
C ALA A 260 20.98 -12.97 5.18
N GLU A 261 20.59 -13.39 6.38
CA GLU A 261 19.69 -14.52 6.59
C GLU A 261 18.30 -14.25 6.03
N ASN A 262 17.73 -13.07 6.30
CA ASN A 262 16.45 -12.65 5.72
C ASN A 262 16.52 -12.64 4.19
N ALA A 263 17.58 -12.07 3.61
CA ALA A 263 17.79 -12.06 2.17
C ALA A 263 17.91 -13.48 1.59
N LYS A 264 18.58 -14.39 2.29
CA LYS A 264 18.68 -15.80 1.88
C LYS A 264 17.31 -16.50 1.91
N ILE A 265 16.53 -16.29 2.98
CA ILE A 265 15.17 -16.83 3.09
C ILE A 265 14.29 -16.30 1.96
N ASN A 266 14.28 -14.99 1.75
CA ASN A 266 13.51 -14.35 0.70
C ASN A 266 13.98 -14.77 -0.69
N LEU A 267 15.28 -15.01 -0.90
CA LEU A 267 15.78 -15.55 -2.17
C LEU A 267 15.24 -16.95 -2.43
N ASN A 268 15.18 -17.82 -1.41
CA ASN A 268 14.57 -19.14 -1.55
C ASN A 268 13.06 -19.02 -1.86
N ARG A 269 12.35 -18.12 -1.17
CA ARG A 269 10.92 -17.87 -1.42
C ARG A 269 10.65 -17.25 -2.79
N LEU A 270 11.52 -16.36 -3.28
CA LEU A 270 11.42 -15.76 -4.60
C LEU A 270 11.32 -16.80 -5.71
N PHE A 271 11.98 -17.95 -5.54
CA PHE A 271 11.98 -19.07 -6.49
C PHE A 271 11.15 -20.28 -6.02
N SER A 272 10.38 -20.14 -4.94
CA SER A 272 9.48 -21.19 -4.46
C SER A 272 8.11 -21.11 -5.15
N PHE A 273 7.49 -22.27 -5.34
CA PHE A 273 6.13 -22.42 -5.86
C PHE A 273 5.15 -23.03 -4.85
N ILE A 274 5.64 -23.39 -3.65
CA ILE A 274 4.88 -24.21 -2.70
C ILE A 274 4.09 -23.34 -1.71
N GLU A 275 4.66 -22.21 -1.28
CA GLU A 275 4.08 -21.36 -0.22
C GLU A 275 3.23 -20.19 -0.76
N ASP A 276 3.32 -19.91 -2.06
CA ASP A 276 2.78 -18.70 -2.67
C ASP A 276 1.56 -18.97 -3.55
N THR A 277 0.72 -17.95 -3.71
CA THR A 277 -0.33 -18.03 -4.75
C THR A 277 0.28 -17.93 -6.15
N PRO A 278 -0.34 -18.55 -7.17
CA PRO A 278 0.15 -18.47 -8.56
C PRO A 278 0.35 -17.04 -9.08
N LEU A 279 -0.44 -16.07 -8.58
CA LEU A 279 -0.32 -14.67 -8.98
C LEU A 279 0.91 -13.96 -8.38
N GLU A 280 1.25 -14.25 -7.12
CA GLU A 280 2.47 -13.73 -6.48
C GLU A 280 3.70 -14.20 -7.23
N THR A 281 3.76 -15.51 -7.49
CA THR A 281 4.81 -16.15 -8.27
C THR A 281 4.90 -15.57 -9.68
N LEU A 282 3.76 -15.38 -10.36
CA LEU A 282 3.71 -14.77 -11.69
C LEU A 282 4.36 -13.37 -11.70
N LEU A 283 3.98 -12.49 -10.76
CA LEU A 283 4.49 -11.12 -10.71
C LEU A 283 6.02 -11.11 -10.53
N ARG A 284 6.54 -11.95 -9.63
CA ARG A 284 7.98 -12.07 -9.38
C ARG A 284 8.73 -12.48 -10.64
N TYR A 285 8.27 -13.52 -11.33
CA TYR A 285 8.90 -13.98 -12.57
C TYR A 285 8.77 -12.99 -13.72
N GLN A 286 7.64 -12.26 -13.83
CA GLN A 286 7.51 -11.17 -14.78
C GLN A 286 8.57 -10.10 -14.55
N VAL A 287 8.78 -9.68 -13.29
CA VAL A 287 9.81 -8.68 -12.98
C VAL A 287 11.21 -9.20 -13.28
N LEU A 288 11.53 -10.43 -12.89
CA LEU A 288 12.84 -11.05 -13.20
C LEU A 288 13.09 -11.14 -14.72
N LEU A 289 12.08 -11.56 -15.49
CA LEU A 289 12.19 -11.65 -16.94
C LEU A 289 12.35 -10.27 -17.59
N ILE A 290 11.60 -9.27 -17.12
CA ILE A 290 11.74 -7.89 -17.59
C ILE A 290 13.14 -7.35 -17.27
N LEU A 291 13.66 -7.59 -16.06
CA LEU A 291 15.03 -7.22 -15.69
C LEU A 291 16.06 -7.87 -16.61
N ALA A 292 15.90 -9.16 -16.93
CA ALA A 292 16.76 -9.86 -17.87
C ALA A 292 16.70 -9.25 -19.28
N ILE A 293 15.49 -8.97 -19.79
CA ILE A 293 15.30 -8.32 -21.11
C ILE A 293 15.97 -6.95 -21.15
N LEU A 294 15.80 -6.13 -20.09
CA LEU A 294 16.41 -4.80 -19.98
C LEU A 294 17.94 -4.89 -19.91
N ALA A 295 18.48 -5.81 -19.12
CA ALA A 295 19.92 -6.03 -19.02
C ALA A 295 20.52 -6.47 -20.36
N ILE A 296 19.89 -7.43 -21.06
CA ILE A 296 20.32 -7.87 -22.39
C ILE A 296 20.25 -6.72 -23.39
N SER A 297 19.18 -5.93 -23.39
CA SER A 297 19.05 -4.75 -24.27
C SER A 297 20.21 -3.76 -24.05
N LEU A 298 20.59 -3.51 -22.79
CA LEU A 298 21.72 -2.64 -22.45
C LEU A 298 23.07 -3.24 -22.85
N LEU A 299 23.29 -4.54 -22.67
CA LEU A 299 24.52 -5.24 -23.09
C LEU A 299 24.70 -5.24 -24.62
N LEU A 300 23.61 -5.43 -25.37
CA LEU A 300 23.64 -5.35 -26.84
C LEU A 300 23.94 -3.93 -27.34
N ASP A 301 23.49 -2.91 -26.62
CA ASP A 301 23.81 -1.51 -26.90
C ASP A 301 25.28 -1.18 -26.57
N LEU A 302 25.81 -1.76 -25.49
CA LEU A 302 27.21 -1.64 -25.05
C LEU A 302 28.19 -2.10 -26.13
N GLY A 303 27.91 -3.24 -26.76
CA GLY A 303 28.75 -3.79 -27.83
C GLY A 303 28.82 -2.92 -29.10
N LYS A 304 27.94 -1.93 -29.24
CA LYS A 304 27.85 -1.06 -30.43
C LYS A 304 28.43 0.35 -30.23
N ASN A 305 28.62 0.82 -29.00
CA ASN A 305 28.98 2.22 -28.77
C ASN A 305 29.80 2.40 -27.46
N SER A 306 31.11 2.63 -27.58
CA SER A 306 32.05 2.67 -26.44
C SER A 306 31.99 3.92 -25.57
N ARG A 307 31.22 4.97 -25.94
CA ARG A 307 31.05 6.20 -25.13
C ARG A 307 29.97 6.08 -24.05
N LEU A 308 29.97 4.97 -23.32
CA LEU A 308 28.81 4.53 -22.56
C LEU A 308 28.59 5.25 -21.21
N LEU A 309 29.65 5.77 -20.60
CA LEU A 309 29.60 6.43 -19.29
C LEU A 309 28.71 7.69 -19.26
N LEU A 310 28.40 8.30 -20.41
CA LEU A 310 27.49 9.45 -20.53
C LEU A 310 26.03 9.04 -20.86
N THR A 311 25.74 7.75 -21.05
CA THR A 311 24.43 7.24 -21.50
C THR A 311 23.50 6.76 -20.39
N TRP A 312 23.80 7.05 -19.12
CA TRP A 312 23.01 6.69 -17.91
C TRP A 312 21.56 7.20 -17.87
N PHE A 313 21.08 7.81 -18.95
CA PHE A 313 19.77 8.46 -19.07
C PHE A 313 18.87 7.81 -20.14
N LYS A 314 19.22 6.61 -20.60
CA LYS A 314 18.29 5.83 -21.44
C LYS A 314 17.12 5.33 -20.61
N GLU A 315 15.98 5.18 -21.29
CA GLU A 315 14.74 4.63 -20.74
C GLU A 315 14.97 3.29 -20.01
N GLU A 316 15.80 2.42 -20.57
CA GLU A 316 16.13 1.10 -20.01
C GLU A 316 16.78 1.19 -18.63
N TYR A 317 17.63 2.19 -18.37
CA TYR A 317 18.26 2.37 -17.06
C TYR A 317 17.24 2.74 -15.99
N PHE A 318 16.24 3.54 -16.33
CA PHE A 318 15.18 3.91 -15.39
C PHE A 318 14.34 2.68 -15.00
N HIS A 319 13.92 1.89 -15.98
CA HIS A 319 13.16 0.66 -15.72
C HIS A 319 13.97 -0.35 -14.91
N LEU A 320 15.24 -0.55 -15.29
CA LEU A 320 16.15 -1.44 -14.58
C LEU A 320 16.33 -0.97 -13.14
N TYR A 321 16.63 0.31 -12.94
CA TYR A 321 16.82 0.89 -11.62
C TYR A 321 15.57 0.70 -10.75
N GLN A 322 14.38 1.13 -11.18
CA GLN A 322 13.21 1.07 -10.30
C GLN A 322 12.80 -0.37 -9.97
N LEU A 323 12.84 -1.28 -10.94
CA LEU A 323 12.40 -2.67 -10.76
C LEU A 323 13.43 -3.48 -9.98
N PHE A 324 14.72 -3.25 -10.22
CA PHE A 324 15.79 -3.89 -9.47
C PHE A 324 15.81 -3.38 -8.04
N THR A 325 15.74 -2.06 -7.84
CA THR A 325 15.75 -1.48 -6.49
C THR A 325 14.55 -1.93 -5.68
N ILE A 326 13.33 -1.96 -6.24
CA ILE A 326 12.17 -2.42 -5.47
C ILE A 326 12.25 -3.92 -5.14
N LEU A 327 12.74 -4.74 -6.06
CA LEU A 327 12.95 -6.18 -5.81
C LEU A 327 14.04 -6.41 -4.75
N PHE A 328 15.16 -5.68 -4.84
CA PHE A 328 16.24 -5.72 -3.87
C PHE A 328 15.76 -5.31 -2.47
N LEU A 329 14.99 -4.23 -2.36
CA LEU A 329 14.43 -3.80 -1.08
C LEU A 329 13.48 -4.86 -0.50
N ASN A 330 12.68 -5.54 -1.34
CA ASN A 330 11.84 -6.64 -0.88
C ASN A 330 12.65 -7.83 -0.37
N LEU A 331 13.74 -8.18 -1.06
CA LEU A 331 14.64 -9.25 -0.65
C LEU A 331 15.31 -8.95 0.70
N VAL A 332 15.77 -7.72 0.92
CA VAL A 332 16.61 -7.38 2.07
C VAL A 332 15.79 -6.88 3.26
N PHE A 333 14.86 -5.96 3.04
CA PHE A 333 14.18 -5.20 4.09
C PHE A 333 12.70 -5.54 4.25
N TRP A 334 12.18 -6.48 3.45
CA TRP A 334 10.81 -6.93 3.54
C TRP A 334 10.73 -8.45 3.66
N ASN A 335 9.50 -8.95 3.68
CA ASN A 335 9.20 -10.37 3.64
C ASN A 335 8.52 -10.69 2.30
N ILE A 336 9.06 -11.68 1.57
CA ILE A 336 8.46 -12.23 0.35
C ILE A 336 7.50 -13.33 0.78
N LEU A 337 6.22 -12.99 0.97
CA LEU A 337 5.10 -13.88 1.32
C LEU A 337 3.80 -13.08 1.55
N VAL A 338 2.65 -13.78 1.52
CA VAL A 338 1.34 -13.29 1.96
C VAL A 338 1.00 -11.94 1.33
N TRP A 339 1.14 -11.85 0.01
CA TRP A 339 0.84 -10.70 -0.82
C TRP A 339 1.71 -9.46 -0.57
N ARG A 340 2.65 -9.47 0.38
CA ARG A 340 3.41 -8.28 0.78
C ARG A 340 4.23 -7.72 -0.37
N ASP A 341 5.02 -8.56 -1.02
CA ASP A 341 5.83 -8.18 -2.17
C ASP A 341 4.94 -7.89 -3.39
N TYR A 342 3.85 -8.63 -3.56
CA TYR A 342 2.90 -8.39 -4.65
C TYR A 342 2.26 -6.99 -4.60
N ARG A 343 1.82 -6.55 -3.42
CA ARG A 343 1.29 -5.20 -3.18
C ARG A 343 2.32 -4.09 -3.42
N ILE A 344 3.59 -4.37 -3.15
CA ILE A 344 4.68 -3.40 -3.28
C ILE A 344 5.20 -3.31 -4.71
N ILE A 345 5.43 -4.44 -5.37
CA ILE A 345 6.09 -4.51 -6.67
C ILE A 345 5.11 -4.12 -7.79
N ALA A 346 3.84 -4.49 -7.68
CA ALA A 346 2.86 -4.29 -8.75
C ALA A 346 2.73 -2.83 -9.23
N PRO A 347 2.61 -1.81 -8.36
CA PRO A 347 2.56 -0.41 -8.80
C PRO A 347 3.82 0.02 -9.58
N HIS A 348 5.01 -0.46 -9.19
CA HIS A 348 6.25 -0.16 -9.90
C HIS A 348 6.29 -0.88 -11.26
N LEU A 349 5.85 -2.14 -11.34
CA LEU A 349 5.70 -2.83 -12.62
C LEU A 349 4.75 -2.05 -13.54
N LEU A 350 3.63 -1.56 -13.02
CA LEU A 350 2.66 -0.79 -13.78
C LEU A 350 3.26 0.51 -14.35
N VAL A 351 4.04 1.27 -13.56
CA VAL A 351 4.77 2.46 -14.07
C VAL A 351 5.65 2.08 -15.25
N SER A 352 6.44 1.00 -15.13
CA SER A 352 7.34 0.57 -16.21
C SER A 352 6.57 0.19 -17.48
N VAL A 353 5.52 -0.64 -17.35
CA VAL A 353 4.74 -1.10 -18.50
C VAL A 353 4.03 0.05 -19.21
N LEU A 354 3.36 0.93 -18.45
CA LEU A 354 2.65 2.08 -19.03
C LEU A 354 3.63 3.03 -19.72
N LEU A 355 4.77 3.32 -19.10
CA LEU A 355 5.75 4.22 -19.68
C LEU A 355 6.34 3.68 -21.00
N ILE A 356 6.62 2.38 -21.10
CA ILE A 356 7.06 1.72 -22.33
C ILE A 356 6.00 1.84 -23.45
N ILE A 357 4.72 1.60 -23.12
CA ILE A 357 3.61 1.76 -24.08
C ILE A 357 3.57 3.21 -24.62
N LEU A 358 3.72 4.19 -23.73
CA LEU A 358 3.54 5.61 -24.05
C LEU A 358 4.73 6.23 -24.78
N LEU A 359 5.95 5.82 -24.45
CA LEU A 359 7.14 6.30 -25.16
C LEU A 359 7.24 5.68 -26.56
N GLY A 360 6.63 4.51 -26.77
CA GLY A 360 6.49 3.90 -28.09
C GLY A 360 7.85 3.63 -28.75
N ASN A 361 8.84 3.26 -27.94
CA ASN A 361 10.23 3.11 -28.37
C ASN A 361 10.34 2.14 -29.56
N PRO A 362 11.05 2.50 -30.66
CA PRO A 362 11.16 1.64 -31.85
C PRO A 362 11.93 0.34 -31.61
N LYS A 363 12.62 0.20 -30.47
CA LYS A 363 13.29 -1.05 -30.11
C LYS A 363 12.25 -2.14 -29.86
N LYS A 364 12.17 -3.09 -30.80
CA LYS A 364 11.29 -4.27 -30.75
C LYS A 364 11.37 -5.01 -29.40
N THR A 365 12.56 -5.06 -28.79
CA THR A 365 12.81 -5.71 -27.50
C THR A 365 11.99 -5.09 -26.36
N LEU A 366 11.85 -3.76 -26.30
CA LEU A 366 11.06 -3.09 -25.27
C LEU A 366 9.57 -3.22 -25.52
N LEU A 367 9.15 -3.17 -26.80
CA LEU A 367 7.75 -3.36 -27.17
C LEU A 367 7.22 -4.75 -26.79
N ALA A 368 8.08 -5.76 -26.64
CA ALA A 368 7.68 -7.09 -26.20
C ALA A 368 7.20 -7.12 -24.73
N ILE A 369 7.65 -6.19 -23.88
CA ILE A 369 7.35 -6.20 -22.43
C ILE A 369 5.84 -6.03 -22.17
N PRO A 370 5.14 -5.02 -22.70
CA PRO A 370 3.69 -4.91 -22.50
C PRO A 370 2.89 -6.13 -23.00
N PHE A 371 3.31 -6.73 -24.12
CA PHE A 371 2.66 -7.95 -24.64
C PHE A 371 2.91 -9.16 -23.75
N LEU A 372 4.14 -9.34 -23.26
CA LEU A 372 4.48 -10.40 -22.31
C LEU A 372 3.59 -10.29 -21.05
N VAL A 373 3.51 -9.10 -20.46
CA VAL A 373 2.69 -8.85 -19.28
C VAL A 373 1.22 -9.15 -19.58
N LEU A 374 0.68 -8.63 -20.69
CA LEU A 374 -0.71 -8.88 -21.10
C LEU A 374 -1.01 -10.38 -21.27
N LEU A 375 -0.19 -11.10 -22.05
CA LEU A 375 -0.42 -12.51 -22.36
C LEU A 375 -0.32 -13.40 -21.12
N THR A 376 0.67 -13.15 -20.27
CA THR A 376 0.84 -13.93 -19.05
C THR A 376 -0.30 -13.65 -18.05
N HIS A 377 -0.81 -12.44 -17.94
CA HIS A 377 -2.00 -12.19 -17.12
C HIS A 377 -3.24 -12.90 -17.68
N LEU A 378 -3.47 -12.87 -19.00
CA LEU A 378 -4.57 -13.62 -19.62
C LEU A 378 -4.47 -15.13 -19.35
N PHE A 379 -3.27 -15.68 -19.40
CA PHE A 379 -3.02 -17.10 -19.13
C PHE A 379 -3.40 -17.48 -17.68
N PHE A 380 -3.13 -16.60 -16.71
CA PHE A 380 -3.44 -16.81 -15.28
C PHE A 380 -4.84 -16.30 -14.89
N PHE A 381 -5.76 -16.09 -15.84
CA PHE A 381 -7.12 -15.64 -15.54
C PHE A 381 -7.88 -16.61 -14.62
N SER A 382 -7.68 -17.93 -14.79
CA SER A 382 -8.32 -18.94 -13.95
C SER A 382 -7.88 -18.83 -12.49
N ASP A 383 -6.56 -18.71 -12.25
CA ASP A 383 -6.01 -18.52 -10.91
C ASP A 383 -6.52 -17.22 -10.27
N PHE A 384 -6.53 -16.14 -11.05
CA PHE A 384 -7.15 -14.90 -10.63
C PHE A 384 -8.61 -15.06 -10.24
N SER A 385 -9.42 -15.73 -11.05
CA SER A 385 -10.84 -15.96 -10.76
C SER A 385 -11.05 -16.69 -9.43
N ASN A 386 -10.27 -17.74 -9.18
CA ASN A 386 -10.36 -18.52 -7.94
C ASN A 386 -9.93 -17.69 -6.72
N ILE A 387 -8.80 -16.99 -6.81
CA ILE A 387 -8.29 -16.13 -5.74
C ILE A 387 -9.26 -14.98 -5.46
N TYR A 388 -9.82 -14.36 -6.50
CA TYR A 388 -10.78 -13.27 -6.35
C TYR A 388 -12.05 -13.74 -5.62
N LYS A 389 -12.55 -14.94 -5.95
CA LYS A 389 -13.69 -15.55 -5.26
C LYS A 389 -13.40 -15.82 -3.79
N ASP A 390 -12.24 -16.38 -3.48
CA ASP A 390 -11.82 -16.68 -2.11
C ASP A 390 -11.66 -15.40 -1.27
N LEU A 391 -10.90 -14.43 -1.79
CA LEU A 391 -10.61 -13.19 -1.08
C LEU A 391 -11.85 -12.33 -0.86
N HIS A 392 -12.76 -12.25 -1.84
CA HIS A 392 -13.91 -11.33 -1.76
C HIS A 392 -15.23 -11.99 -1.42
N GLY A 393 -15.36 -13.32 -1.54
CA GLY A 393 -16.61 -14.03 -1.21
C GLY A 393 -17.05 -13.80 0.24
N ARG A 394 -16.09 -13.72 1.16
CA ARG A 394 -16.34 -13.46 2.58
C ARG A 394 -16.96 -12.08 2.85
N ARG A 395 -16.86 -11.12 1.93
CA ARG A 395 -17.49 -9.79 2.09
C ARG A 395 -19.00 -9.83 2.16
N PHE A 396 -19.61 -10.92 1.70
CA PHE A 396 -21.05 -11.07 1.61
C PHE A 396 -21.61 -12.03 2.66
N ASP A 397 -20.78 -12.49 3.60
CA ASP A 397 -21.23 -13.31 4.71
C ASP A 397 -22.01 -12.45 5.73
N LYS A 398 -23.29 -12.80 5.92
CA LYS A 398 -24.18 -12.16 6.90
C LYS A 398 -23.71 -12.37 8.34
N SER A 399 -22.94 -13.44 8.60
CA SER A 399 -22.39 -13.72 9.94
C SER A 399 -21.48 -12.58 10.43
N HIS A 400 -20.72 -11.95 9.53
CA HIS A 400 -19.86 -10.81 9.86
C HIS A 400 -20.66 -9.57 10.28
N ILE A 401 -21.81 -9.33 9.64
CA ILE A 401 -22.71 -8.22 10.00
C ILE A 401 -23.27 -8.44 11.41
N ALA A 402 -23.82 -9.64 11.65
CA ALA A 402 -24.37 -9.99 12.95
C ALA A 402 -23.31 -9.92 14.06
N ALA A 403 -22.08 -10.40 13.79
CA ALA A 403 -20.98 -10.33 14.74
C ALA A 403 -20.55 -8.88 15.01
N LYS A 404 -20.50 -8.02 13.99
CA LYS A 404 -20.21 -6.59 14.15
C LYS A 404 -21.26 -5.89 15.01
N GLU A 405 -22.54 -6.14 14.75
CA GLU A 405 -23.65 -5.55 15.52
C GLU A 405 -23.64 -6.05 16.97
N ALA A 406 -23.44 -7.34 17.18
CA ALA A 406 -23.32 -7.93 18.52
C ALA A 406 -22.11 -7.37 19.28
N PHE A 407 -20.97 -7.14 18.62
CA PHE A 407 -19.81 -6.50 19.24
C PHE A 407 -20.11 -5.04 19.59
N SER A 408 -20.77 -4.30 18.70
CA SER A 408 -21.19 -2.93 18.96
C SER A 408 -22.12 -2.83 20.17
N GLU A 409 -23.12 -3.70 20.27
CA GLU A 409 -24.04 -3.74 21.41
C GLU A 409 -23.36 -4.21 22.70
N MET A 410 -22.35 -5.08 22.62
CA MET A 410 -21.51 -5.43 23.77
C MET A 410 -20.74 -4.20 24.28
N LEU A 411 -20.17 -3.38 23.39
CA LEU A 411 -19.39 -2.21 23.78
C LEU A 411 -20.23 -1.01 24.22
N LYS A 412 -21.51 -1.00 23.85
CA LYS A 412 -22.45 0.05 24.18
C LYS A 412 -22.53 0.29 25.69
N ASP A 413 -22.48 1.56 26.06
CA ASP A 413 -22.51 2.09 27.44
C ASP A 413 -21.31 1.72 28.33
N VAL A 414 -20.47 0.74 27.94
CA VAL A 414 -19.30 0.31 28.72
C VAL A 414 -17.98 0.87 28.18
N VAL A 415 -17.83 0.96 26.86
CA VAL A 415 -16.67 1.58 26.21
C VAL A 415 -17.10 2.89 25.58
N VAL A 416 -16.76 3.99 26.25
CA VAL A 416 -17.14 5.34 25.81
C VAL A 416 -15.89 6.16 25.52
N TYR A 417 -15.90 6.83 24.37
CA TYR A 417 -14.85 7.77 23.98
C TYR A 417 -14.81 8.98 24.92
N GLN A 418 -13.62 9.30 25.41
CA GLN A 418 -13.34 10.43 26.30
C GLN A 418 -12.56 11.51 25.53
N LYS A 419 -13.24 12.61 25.17
CA LYS A 419 -12.67 13.72 24.38
C LYS A 419 -11.47 14.40 25.03
N ASN A 420 -11.51 14.57 26.34
CA ASN A 420 -10.48 15.26 27.12
C ASN A 420 -9.68 14.28 27.99
N ALA A 421 -9.55 13.03 27.54
CA ALA A 421 -8.74 12.05 28.27
C ALA A 421 -7.30 12.55 28.42
N HIS A 422 -6.74 12.41 29.61
CA HIS A 422 -5.34 12.75 29.88
C HIS A 422 -4.36 11.88 29.08
N SER A 423 -4.81 10.69 28.66
CA SER A 423 -4.05 9.75 27.85
C SER A 423 -4.93 9.14 26.78
N ARG A 424 -4.36 8.92 25.59
CA ARG A 424 -5.06 8.23 24.49
C ARG A 424 -5.33 6.76 24.82
N TRP A 425 -4.59 6.17 25.76
CA TRP A 425 -4.85 4.82 26.28
C TRP A 425 -6.23 4.68 26.93
N CYS A 426 -6.83 5.80 27.38
CA CYS A 426 -8.20 5.82 27.91
C CYS A 426 -9.26 5.56 26.85
N ASN A 427 -8.88 5.73 25.58
CA ASN A 427 -9.67 5.44 24.41
C ASN A 427 -9.11 4.23 23.64
N THR A 428 -8.43 3.28 24.29
CA THR A 428 -7.87 2.09 23.61
C THR A 428 -8.41 0.81 24.24
N ILE A 429 -8.71 -0.19 23.39
CA ILE A 429 -8.99 -1.57 23.79
C ILE A 429 -7.73 -2.43 23.55
N ALA A 430 -7.26 -3.15 24.56
CA ALA A 430 -6.29 -4.22 24.40
C ALA A 430 -6.98 -5.51 23.96
N TYR A 431 -6.42 -6.18 22.96
CA TYR A 431 -6.98 -7.41 22.39
C TYR A 431 -5.87 -8.40 21.99
N PRO A 432 -5.91 -9.67 22.44
CA PRO A 432 -4.83 -10.63 22.22
C PRO A 432 -5.00 -11.48 20.95
N GLY A 433 -6.09 -11.28 20.21
CA GLY A 433 -6.44 -12.11 19.05
C GLY A 433 -6.09 -11.49 17.70
N PRO A 434 -6.36 -12.23 16.61
CA PRO A 434 -6.17 -11.73 15.25
C PRO A 434 -7.21 -10.68 14.88
N ILE A 435 -6.88 -9.81 13.95
CA ILE A 435 -7.77 -8.73 13.51
C ILE A 435 -9.04 -9.29 12.84
N HIS A 436 -10.19 -9.17 13.50
CA HIS A 436 -11.49 -9.62 13.01
C HIS A 436 -12.42 -8.46 12.55
N PRO A 437 -13.32 -8.69 11.56
CA PRO A 437 -14.23 -7.70 11.01
C PRO A 437 -15.17 -7.10 12.05
N TRP A 438 -15.56 -7.88 13.05
CA TRP A 438 -16.48 -7.41 14.08
C TRP A 438 -15.88 -6.30 14.95
N LEU A 439 -14.55 -6.13 14.97
CA LEU A 439 -13.88 -4.98 15.61
C LEU A 439 -14.31 -3.65 14.97
N ALA A 440 -14.78 -3.66 13.72
CA ALA A 440 -15.40 -2.48 13.09
C ALA A 440 -16.70 -2.02 13.79
N GLY A 441 -17.23 -2.80 14.74
CA GLY A 441 -18.35 -2.43 15.60
C GLY A 441 -17.97 -1.53 16.77
N ALA A 442 -16.66 -1.32 17.00
CA ALA A 442 -16.21 -0.43 18.07
C ALA A 442 -16.65 1.03 17.86
N PRO A 443 -16.87 1.78 18.96
CA PRO A 443 -17.20 3.19 18.86
C PRO A 443 -16.06 3.98 18.20
N ALA A 444 -16.44 4.94 17.35
CA ALA A 444 -15.47 5.86 16.74
C ALA A 444 -14.64 6.58 17.81
N GLY A 445 -13.34 6.72 17.56
CA GLY A 445 -12.41 7.31 18.53
C GLY A 445 -11.75 6.30 19.45
N ILE A 446 -12.23 5.06 19.50
CA ILE A 446 -11.59 3.97 20.24
C ILE A 446 -10.53 3.29 19.36
N GLY A 447 -9.29 3.21 19.83
CA GLY A 447 -8.19 2.51 19.17
C GLY A 447 -8.04 1.06 19.66
N PHE A 448 -7.11 0.33 19.05
CA PHE A 448 -6.80 -1.06 19.38
C PHE A 448 -5.30 -1.26 19.64
N SER A 449 -4.97 -1.95 20.73
CA SER A 449 -3.65 -2.50 20.96
C SER A 449 -3.70 -4.02 20.87
N PHE A 450 -3.01 -4.58 19.87
CA PHE A 450 -2.94 -6.03 19.68
C PHE A 450 -1.81 -6.60 20.56
N ILE A 451 -2.18 -7.16 21.71
CA ILE A 451 -1.22 -7.51 22.76
C ILE A 451 -1.71 -8.70 23.60
N ALA A 452 -0.77 -9.57 23.97
CA ALA A 452 -1.03 -10.65 24.91
C ALA A 452 -1.38 -10.09 26.30
N ILE A 453 -2.43 -10.64 26.91
CA ILE A 453 -3.03 -10.13 28.16
C ILE A 453 -2.27 -10.57 29.42
N ASP A 454 -1.42 -11.58 29.30
CA ASP A 454 -0.52 -12.04 30.35
C ASP A 454 0.61 -11.04 30.68
N LYS A 455 0.74 -9.96 29.91
CA LYS A 455 1.70 -8.90 30.22
C LYS A 455 1.34 -8.19 31.54
N PRO A 456 2.33 -7.97 32.42
CA PRO A 456 2.09 -7.49 33.79
C PRO A 456 1.53 -6.05 33.86
N MET A 457 1.69 -5.24 32.81
CA MET A 457 1.20 -3.86 32.77
C MET A 457 0.66 -3.53 31.37
N LEU A 458 -0.62 -3.83 31.14
CA LEU A 458 -1.35 -3.32 29.99
C LEU A 458 -1.61 -1.83 30.18
N LYS A 459 -1.40 -1.01 29.13
CA LYS A 459 -1.65 0.44 29.22
C LYS A 459 -3.10 0.80 28.91
N ALA A 460 -3.73 0.08 27.99
CA ALA A 460 -5.11 0.32 27.55
C ALA A 460 -6.10 0.28 28.72
N LYS A 461 -7.09 1.17 28.71
CA LYS A 461 -8.15 1.23 29.73
C LYS A 461 -9.10 0.04 29.65
N TYR A 462 -9.42 -0.41 28.44
CA TYR A 462 -10.33 -1.51 28.21
C TYR A 462 -9.59 -2.74 27.70
N ILE A 463 -10.08 -3.92 28.04
CA ILE A 463 -9.53 -5.19 27.59
C ILE A 463 -10.69 -6.03 27.05
N PHE A 464 -10.54 -6.57 25.84
CA PHE A 464 -11.48 -7.51 25.27
C PHE A 464 -10.84 -8.89 25.13
N THR A 465 -11.56 -9.93 25.55
CA THR A 465 -11.14 -11.32 25.41
C THR A 465 -12.27 -12.22 24.94
N VAL A 466 -11.93 -13.25 24.16
CA VAL A 466 -12.89 -14.30 23.78
C VAL A 466 -13.14 -15.30 24.93
N SER A 467 -12.17 -15.45 25.82
CA SER A 467 -12.23 -16.35 26.98
C SER A 467 -12.14 -15.56 28.28
N PRO A 468 -12.80 -15.99 29.37
CA PRO A 468 -12.75 -15.26 30.63
C PRO A 468 -11.32 -15.25 31.19
N VAL A 469 -10.92 -14.10 31.74
CA VAL A 469 -9.62 -13.92 32.39
C VAL A 469 -9.84 -13.64 33.88
N SER A 470 -9.15 -14.40 34.72
CA SER A 470 -9.12 -14.19 36.17
C SER A 470 -7.90 -13.37 36.55
N SER A 471 -8.10 -12.08 36.82
CA SER A 471 -7.05 -11.18 37.29
C SER A 471 -7.63 -10.20 38.32
N PRO A 472 -6.98 -9.97 39.47
CA PRO A 472 -7.43 -8.98 40.44
C PRO A 472 -7.34 -7.54 39.91
N HIS A 473 -6.64 -7.34 38.79
CA HIS A 473 -6.45 -6.04 38.15
C HIS A 473 -7.50 -5.73 37.09
N PHE A 474 -8.39 -6.68 36.78
CA PHE A 474 -9.40 -6.53 35.75
C PHE A 474 -10.79 -6.60 36.36
N LYS A 475 -11.56 -5.52 36.19
CA LYS A 475 -12.97 -5.49 36.59
C LYS A 475 -13.83 -5.84 35.39
N LEU A 476 -14.56 -6.95 35.45
CA LEU A 476 -15.50 -7.33 34.41
C LEU A 476 -16.58 -6.25 34.28
N LEU A 477 -16.73 -5.69 33.08
CA LEU A 477 -17.77 -4.72 32.75
C LEU A 477 -18.98 -5.40 32.13
N LYS A 478 -18.75 -6.32 31.19
CA LYS A 478 -19.82 -7.04 30.47
C LYS A 478 -19.33 -8.38 29.94
N SER A 479 -20.24 -9.35 29.84
CA SER A 479 -20.02 -10.67 29.26
C SER A 479 -21.18 -10.99 28.32
N GLU A 480 -20.86 -11.35 27.08
CA GLU A 480 -21.83 -11.68 26.03
C GLU A 480 -21.28 -12.86 25.20
N SER A 481 -22.06 -13.35 24.23
CA SER A 481 -21.70 -14.51 23.41
C SER A 481 -20.39 -14.37 22.62
N LEU A 482 -19.97 -13.13 22.30
CA LEU A 482 -18.72 -12.87 21.58
C LEU A 482 -17.49 -12.80 22.49
N GLY A 483 -17.67 -12.62 23.80
CA GLY A 483 -16.55 -12.49 24.74
C GLY A 483 -16.84 -11.64 25.96
N TYR A 484 -15.76 -11.12 26.55
CA TYR A 484 -15.73 -10.46 27.85
C TYR A 484 -15.01 -9.12 27.73
N ILE A 485 -15.60 -8.08 28.28
CA ILE A 485 -15.01 -6.74 28.35
C ILE A 485 -14.67 -6.43 29.80
N TYR A 486 -13.42 -6.01 30.01
CA TYR A 486 -12.91 -5.63 31.31
C TYR A 486 -12.40 -4.18 31.31
N GLN A 487 -12.48 -3.54 32.47
CA GLN A 487 -11.74 -2.34 32.80
C GLN A 487 -10.41 -2.74 33.43
N ASN A 488 -9.32 -2.18 32.91
CA ASN A 488 -7.99 -2.31 33.46
C ASN A 488 -7.79 -1.33 34.62
N LEU A 489 -7.80 -1.84 35.85
CA LEU A 489 -7.65 -1.04 37.07
C LEU A 489 -6.23 -0.50 37.27
N LEU A 490 -5.25 -1.02 36.53
CA LEU A 490 -3.86 -0.52 36.55
C LEU A 490 -3.62 0.57 35.51
N SER A 491 -4.59 0.84 34.62
CA SER A 491 -4.45 1.92 33.64
C SER A 491 -4.41 3.29 34.34
N GLU A 492 -3.69 4.24 33.75
CA GLU A 492 -3.61 5.63 34.24
C GLU A 492 -4.94 6.40 34.10
N CYS A 493 -5.96 5.76 33.54
CA CYS A 493 -7.25 6.33 33.19
C CYS A 493 -8.22 6.28 34.35
N LYS A 494 -8.09 7.25 35.26
CA LYS A 494 -9.06 7.47 36.35
C LYS A 494 -10.40 7.99 35.80
N GLU A 495 -11.48 7.64 36.48
CA GLU A 495 -12.85 8.13 36.19
C GLU A 495 -13.03 9.60 36.53
#